data_AF-A0A831KI44-F1
#
_entry.id   AF-A0A831KI44-F1
#
_cell.length_a   1.000
_cell.length_b   1.000
_cell.length_c   1.000
_cell.angle_alpha   90.00
_cell.angle_beta   90.00
_cell.angle_gamma   90.00
#
_symmetry.space_group_name_H-M   'P 1'
#
loop_
_entity.id
_entity.type
_entity.pdbx_description
1 polymer ?
#
loop_
_entity_poly.entity_id
_entity_poly.type
_entity_poly.pdbx_seq_one_letter_code
_entity_poly.pdbx_strand_id
1 'polypeptide(L)'
;MNSSDYARLAAGSGLDRKALDPVALDLRGLSSIADFFVILTGTSNRHVQAMAENIMEAFKSVGLSLLGSEGLREGKWVLLDYGEVVVHIFLEPVREYYDIERLWVDAPRLDLDPQP
;
A
#
# COMPACT_ATOMS: atom_id res chain seq x y z
N MET A 1 -15.45 3.67 8.03
CA MET A 1 -14.62 3.76 6.82
C MET A 1 -14.93 2.55 5.96
N ASN A 2 -14.97 2.72 4.65
CA ASN A 2 -15.06 1.62 3.68
C ASN A 2 -13.64 1.28 3.16
N SER A 3 -13.54 0.24 2.32
CA SER A 3 -12.25 -0.23 1.78
C SER A 3 -11.50 0.83 0.95
N SER A 4 -12.21 1.72 0.25
CA SER A 4 -11.58 2.82 -0.49
C SER A 4 -11.04 3.93 0.43
N ASP A 5 -11.69 4.18 1.57
CA ASP A 5 -11.19 5.12 2.58
C ASP A 5 -9.88 4.60 3.19
N TYR A 6 -9.79 3.28 3.41
CA TYR A 6 -8.55 2.65 3.90
C TYR A 6 -7.43 2.72 2.86
N ALA A 7 -7.72 2.52 1.57
CA ALA A 7 -6.75 2.67 0.52
C ALA A 7 -6.18 4.10 0.45
N ARG A 8 -7.04 5.12 0.55
CA ARG A 8 -6.63 6.54 0.62
C ARG A 8 -5.82 6.84 1.87
N LEU A 9 -6.20 6.28 3.03
CA LEU A 9 -5.45 6.46 4.27
C LEU A 9 -4.04 5.87 4.17
N ALA A 10 -3.88 4.68 3.60
CA ALA A 10 -2.55 4.09 3.37
C ALA A 10 -1.71 4.93 2.42
N ALA A 11 -2.28 5.35 1.29
CA ALA A 11 -1.58 6.17 0.31
C ALA A 11 -1.18 7.54 0.88
N GLY A 12 -2.09 8.21 1.60
CA GLY A 12 -1.83 9.47 2.30
C GLY A 12 -0.75 9.35 3.36
N SER A 13 -0.81 8.30 4.19
CA SER A 13 0.24 8.02 5.20
C SER A 13 1.60 7.78 4.54
N GLY A 14 1.62 7.09 3.38
CA GLY A 14 2.82 6.95 2.56
C GLY A 14 3.35 8.29 2.05
N LEU A 15 2.47 9.14 1.51
CA LEU A 15 2.81 10.48 1.01
C LEU A 15 3.35 11.40 2.10
N ASP A 16 2.79 11.36 3.32
CA ASP A 16 3.31 12.08 4.49
C ASP A 16 4.74 11.66 4.84
N ARG A 17 5.12 10.44 4.45
CA ARG A 17 6.48 9.90 4.56
C ARG A 17 7.32 10.05 3.30
N LYS A 18 6.85 10.82 2.30
CA LYS A 18 7.52 11.06 1.01
C LYS A 18 7.64 9.80 0.16
N ALA A 19 6.62 8.95 0.18
CA ALA A 19 6.48 7.86 -0.79
C ALA A 19 6.52 8.40 -2.22
N LEU A 20 7.15 7.64 -3.10
CA LEU A 20 7.17 7.89 -4.53
C LEU A 20 6.10 7.05 -5.22
N ASP A 21 5.54 7.60 -6.29
CA ASP A 21 4.60 6.97 -7.21
C ASP A 21 3.50 6.14 -6.53
N PRO A 22 2.71 6.72 -5.61
CA PRO A 22 1.63 6.00 -4.97
C PRO A 22 0.60 5.58 -6.02
N VAL A 23 0.22 4.31 -5.99
CA VAL A 23 -0.81 3.74 -6.87
C VAL A 23 -1.79 2.98 -5.98
N ALA A 24 -3.08 3.22 -6.16
CA ALA A 24 -4.14 2.40 -5.57
C ALA A 24 -4.94 1.75 -6.70
N LEU A 25 -5.02 0.42 -6.69
CA LEU A 25 -5.72 -0.40 -7.67
C LEU A 25 -7.00 -0.95 -7.05
N ASP A 26 -8.12 -0.85 -7.75
CA ASP A 26 -9.40 -1.44 -7.40
C ASP A 26 -9.47 -2.87 -7.99
N LEU A 27 -9.41 -3.87 -7.13
CA LEU A 27 -9.45 -5.29 -7.52
C LEU A 27 -10.86 -5.87 -7.44
N ARG A 28 -11.87 -5.09 -7.01
CA ARG A 28 -13.23 -5.60 -6.85
C ARG A 28 -13.77 -6.06 -8.20
N GLY A 29 -14.25 -7.30 -8.23
CA GLY A 29 -14.72 -7.95 -9.47
C GLY A 29 -13.61 -8.53 -10.36
N LEU A 30 -12.33 -8.31 -10.02
CA LEU A 30 -11.18 -8.90 -10.72
C LEU A 30 -10.52 -10.01 -9.90
N SER A 31 -10.50 -9.88 -8.58
CA SER A 31 -9.88 -10.82 -7.66
C SER A 31 -10.62 -10.89 -6.32
N SER A 32 -10.51 -12.02 -5.64
CA SER A 32 -11.01 -12.21 -4.27
C SER A 32 -9.92 -12.03 -3.22
N ILE A 33 -8.71 -11.60 -3.61
CA ILE A 33 -7.57 -11.44 -2.70
C ILE A 33 -7.79 -10.28 -1.74
N ALA A 34 -8.23 -9.13 -2.26
CA ALA A 34 -8.54 -7.90 -1.51
C ALA A 34 -9.42 -7.00 -2.38
N ASP A 35 -10.04 -5.96 -1.80
CA ASP A 35 -10.73 -4.93 -2.57
C ASP A 35 -9.73 -3.96 -3.22
N PHE A 36 -8.66 -3.59 -2.51
CA PHE A 36 -7.66 -2.65 -3.00
C PHE A 36 -6.22 -3.11 -2.75
N PHE A 37 -5.36 -2.86 -3.73
CA PHE A 37 -3.92 -2.84 -3.55
C PHE A 37 -3.44 -1.39 -3.49
N VAL A 38 -2.62 -1.08 -2.50
CA VAL A 38 -1.91 0.20 -2.42
C VAL A 38 -0.44 -0.07 -2.58
N ILE A 39 0.19 0.55 -3.56
CA ILE A 39 1.58 0.33 -3.94
C ILE A 39 2.33 1.64 -3.75
N LEU A 40 3.40 1.58 -2.95
CA LEU A 40 4.22 2.72 -2.56
C LEU A 40 5.69 2.41 -2.81
N THR A 41 6.47 3.42 -3.19
CA THR A 41 7.92 3.30 -3.33
C THR A 41 8.66 4.10 -2.25
N GLY A 42 9.64 3.46 -1.62
CA GLY A 42 10.64 4.07 -0.77
C GLY A 42 12.04 4.05 -1.42
N THR A 43 12.88 4.98 -0.98
CA THR A 43 14.23 5.23 -1.53
C THR A 43 15.36 4.50 -0.80
N SER A 44 15.06 3.85 0.32
CA SER A 44 16.01 3.03 1.09
C SER A 44 15.26 2.05 1.98
N ASN A 45 15.93 0.99 2.44
CA ASN A 45 15.30 0.00 3.32
C ASN A 45 14.73 0.63 4.60
N ARG A 46 15.44 1.60 5.19
CA ARG A 46 14.98 2.34 6.36
C ARG A 46 13.74 3.18 6.05
N HIS A 47 13.69 3.80 4.87
CA HIS A 47 12.53 4.58 4.43
C HIS A 47 11.31 3.67 4.26
N VAL A 48 11.46 2.52 3.59
CA VAL A 48 10.41 1.51 3.44
C VAL A 48 9.88 1.04 4.81
N GLN A 49 10.78 0.74 5.75
CA GLN A 49 10.42 0.33 7.11
C GLN A 49 9.63 1.40 7.85
N ALA A 50 10.16 2.63 7.90
CA ALA A 50 9.51 3.73 8.59
C ALA A 50 8.13 4.06 7.99
N MET A 51 7.99 3.92 6.67
CA MET A 51 6.71 4.08 5.98
C MET A 51 5.71 2.98 6.37
N ALA A 52 6.15 1.73 6.39
CA ALA A 52 5.33 0.60 6.84
C ALA A 52 4.86 0.77 8.28
N GLU A 53 5.77 1.14 9.19
CA GLU A 53 5.45 1.43 10.59
C GLU A 53 4.41 2.53 10.72
N ASN A 54 4.57 3.61 9.96
CA ASN A 54 3.63 4.72 9.99
C ASN A 54 2.24 4.36 9.46
N ILE A 55 2.16 3.54 8.41
CA ILE A 55 0.87 3.04 7.89
C ILE A 55 0.20 2.11 8.91
N MET A 56 0.98 1.25 9.57
CA MET A 56 0.46 0.40 10.64
C MET A 56 -0.10 1.23 11.81
N GLU A 57 0.57 2.32 12.20
CA GLU A 57 0.08 3.26 13.22
C GLU A 57 -1.20 3.97 12.78
N ALA A 58 -1.25 4.45 11.53
CA ALA A 58 -2.42 5.12 10.96
C ALA A 58 -3.65 4.20 10.96
N PHE A 59 -3.50 2.96 10.51
CA PHE A 59 -4.59 1.98 10.54
C PHE A 59 -5.01 1.57 11.95
N LYS A 60 -4.05 1.42 12.86
CA LYS A 60 -4.35 1.17 14.28
C LYS A 60 -5.19 2.32 14.89
N SER A 61 -4.92 3.56 14.51
CA SER A 61 -5.64 4.74 15.02
C SER A 61 -7.12 4.77 14.64
N VAL A 62 -7.49 4.12 13.52
CA VAL A 62 -8.88 3.99 13.05
C VAL A 62 -9.50 2.61 13.37
N GLY A 63 -8.81 1.81 14.20
CA GLY A 63 -9.29 0.51 14.67
C GLY A 63 -9.14 -0.64 13.67
N LEU A 64 -8.41 -0.47 12.57
CA LEU A 64 -8.18 -1.53 11.59
C LEU A 64 -6.98 -2.39 12.01
N SER A 65 -7.19 -3.70 12.13
CA SER A 65 -6.20 -4.64 12.65
C SER A 65 -5.40 -5.29 11.53
N LEU A 66 -4.08 -5.36 11.69
CA LEU A 66 -3.17 -6.07 10.78
C LEU A 66 -3.43 -7.58 10.87
N LEU A 67 -3.69 -8.23 9.74
CA LEU A 67 -3.84 -9.69 9.66
C LEU A 67 -2.48 -10.38 9.54
N GLY A 68 -1.57 -9.79 8.76
CA GLY A 68 -0.23 -10.32 8.56
C GLY A 68 0.70 -9.30 7.93
N SER A 69 2.00 -9.49 8.13
CA SER A 69 3.02 -8.72 7.43
C SER A 69 4.20 -9.58 7.02
N GLU A 70 4.82 -9.21 5.89
CA GLU A 70 6.02 -9.86 5.37
C GLU A 70 7.07 -8.81 4.99
N GLY A 71 8.36 -9.18 5.08
CA GLY A 71 9.48 -8.37 4.59
C GLY A 71 9.80 -7.09 5.40
N LEU A 72 9.08 -6.83 6.49
CA LEU A 72 9.24 -5.64 7.34
C LEU A 72 10.69 -5.48 7.83
N ARG A 73 11.33 -6.58 8.28
CA ARG A 73 12.69 -6.55 8.81
C ARG A 73 13.74 -6.22 7.74
N GLU A 74 13.51 -6.65 6.50
CA GLU A 74 14.42 -6.43 5.39
C GLU A 74 14.23 -5.06 4.74
N GLY A 75 12.98 -4.56 4.69
CA GLY A 75 12.65 -3.26 4.09
C GLY A 75 12.87 -3.19 2.58
N LYS A 76 12.91 -4.33 1.89
CA LYS A 76 13.06 -4.37 0.42
C LYS A 76 11.72 -4.38 -0.30
N TRP A 77 10.80 -5.17 0.24
CA TRP A 77 9.41 -5.25 -0.17
C TRP A 77 8.66 -5.64 1.10
N VAL A 78 7.86 -4.71 1.61
CA VAL A 78 6.97 -4.96 2.73
C VAL A 78 5.57 -5.19 2.20
N LEU A 79 4.93 -6.25 2.67
CA LEU A 79 3.51 -6.51 2.45
C LEU A 79 2.80 -6.36 3.79
N LEU A 80 1.75 -5.55 3.84
CA LEU A 80 0.85 -5.42 4.99
C LEU A 80 -0.55 -5.83 4.56
N ASP A 81 -1.08 -6.88 5.18
CA ASP A 81 -2.40 -7.44 4.87
C ASP A 81 -3.43 -7.02 5.93
N TYR A 82 -4.50 -6.36 5.47
CA TYR A 82 -5.65 -5.96 6.28
C TYR A 82 -6.97 -6.58 5.77
N GLY A 83 -6.90 -7.59 4.90
CA GLY A 83 -8.05 -8.28 4.31
C GLY A 83 -8.69 -7.50 3.16
N GLU A 84 -9.31 -6.37 3.44
CA GLU A 84 -9.94 -5.53 2.40
C GLU A 84 -8.92 -4.70 1.63
N VAL A 85 -7.77 -4.38 2.25
CA VAL A 85 -6.69 -3.60 1.65
C VAL A 85 -5.36 -4.31 1.90
N VAL A 86 -4.56 -4.46 0.85
CA VAL A 86 -3.18 -4.93 0.95
C VAL A 86 -2.25 -3.80 0.52
N VAL A 87 -1.26 -3.49 1.37
CA VAL A 87 -0.29 -2.44 1.11
C VAL A 87 1.05 -3.05 0.76
N HIS A 88 1.54 -2.76 -0.45
CA HIS A 88 2.86 -3.10 -0.94
C HIS A 88 3.78 -1.88 -0.85
N ILE A 89 4.88 -1.99 -0.13
CA ILE A 89 5.85 -0.92 0.02
C ILE A 89 7.19 -1.42 -0.47
N PHE A 90 7.63 -0.92 -1.61
CA PHE A 90 8.82 -1.39 -2.29
C PHE A 90 9.99 -0.45 -2.10
N LEU A 91 11.20 -1.02 -2.04
CA LEU A 91 12.41 -0.29 -2.41
C LEU A 91 12.42 -0.10 -3.94
N GLU A 92 12.70 1.10 -4.43
CA GLU A 92 12.62 1.48 -5.86
C GLU A 92 13.13 0.42 -6.86
N PRO A 93 14.40 -0.05 -6.82
CA PRO A 93 14.88 -1.09 -7.73
C PRO A 93 14.15 -2.44 -7.62
N VAL A 94 13.51 -2.71 -6.48
CA VAL A 94 12.71 -3.92 -6.26
C VAL A 94 11.34 -3.78 -6.93
N ARG A 95 10.71 -2.60 -6.89
CA ARG A 95 9.45 -2.33 -7.61
C ARG A 95 9.66 -2.50 -9.12
N GLU A 96 10.72 -1.91 -9.65
CA GLU A 96 11.05 -2.01 -11.08
C GLU A 96 11.32 -3.45 -11.53
N TYR A 97 11.97 -4.25 -10.69
CA TYR A 97 12.29 -5.64 -11.02
C TYR A 97 11.05 -6.55 -11.03
N TYR A 98 10.18 -6.43 -10.02
CA TYR A 98 9.01 -7.31 -9.89
C TYR A 98 7.80 -6.81 -10.69
N ASP A 99 7.63 -5.49 -10.81
CA ASP A 99 6.63 -4.82 -11.65
C ASP A 99 5.23 -5.44 -11.53
N ILE A 100 4.80 -5.65 -10.28
CA ILE A 100 3.57 -6.40 -9.98
C ILE A 100 2.32 -5.68 -10.51
N GLU A 101 2.40 -4.37 -10.76
CA GLU A 101 1.33 -3.62 -11.43
C GLU A 101 0.95 -4.22 -12.78
N ARG A 102 1.89 -4.86 -13.50
CA ARG A 102 1.59 -5.49 -14.79
C ARG A 102 0.66 -6.69 -14.70
N LEU A 103 0.52 -7.29 -13.53
CA LEU A 103 -0.46 -8.35 -13.28
C LEU A 103 -1.88 -7.79 -13.17
N TRP A 104 -2.02 -6.48 -12.95
CA TRP A 104 -3.27 -5.79 -12.64
C TRP A 104 -3.54 -4.64 -13.61
N VAL A 105 -3.12 -4.77 -14.87
CA VAL A 105 -3.30 -3.71 -15.89
C VAL A 105 -4.76 -3.35 -16.15
N ASP A 106 -5.67 -4.30 -15.93
CA ASP A 106 -7.12 -4.11 -16.10
C ASP A 106 -7.78 -3.55 -14.82
N ALA A 107 -7.04 -3.41 -13.71
CA ALA A 107 -7.57 -2.85 -12.47
C ALA A 107 -7.71 -1.33 -12.58
N PRO A 108 -8.92 -0.77 -12.36
CA PRO A 108 -9.10 0.66 -12.28
C PRO A 108 -8.20 1.27 -11.20
N ARG A 109 -7.66 2.46 -11.47
CA ARG A 109 -6.93 3.22 -10.47
C ARG A 109 -7.90 4.02 -9.63
N LEU A 110 -7.80 3.90 -8.31
CA LEU A 110 -8.48 4.79 -7.39
C LEU A 110 -7.80 6.16 -7.45
N ASP A 111 -8.57 7.20 -7.73
CA ASP A 111 -8.11 8.57 -7.62
C ASP A 111 -7.64 8.85 -6.19
N LEU A 112 -6.40 9.29 -5.99
CA LEU A 112 -5.83 9.56 -4.67
C LEU A 112 -5.86 11.04 -4.28
N ASP A 113 -6.40 11.91 -5.14
CA ASP A 113 -6.46 13.33 -4.84
C ASP A 113 -7.34 13.58 -3.60
N PRO A 114 -6.96 14.56 -2.75
CA PRO A 114 -7.78 14.97 -1.62
C PRO A 114 -9.15 15.42 -2.15
N GLN A 115 -10.20 14.70 -1.76
CA GLN A 115 -11.57 15.11 -2.07
C GLN A 115 -11.90 16.35 -1.21
N PRO A 116 -12.59 17.36 -1.77
CA PRO A 116 -12.87 18.64 -1.11
C PRO A 116 -13.79 18.51 0.11
#